data_AF-A0AA96X334-F1
#
_entry.id   AF-A0AA96X334-F1
#
_cell.length_a   1.000
_cell.length_b   1.000
_cell.length_c   1.000
_cell.angle_alpha   90.00
_cell.angle_beta   90.00
_cell.angle_gamma   90.00
#
_symmetry.space_group_name_H-M   'P 1'
#
loop_
_entity.id
_entity.type
_entity.pdbx_description
1 polymer ?
#
loop_
_entity_poly.entity_id
_entity_poly.type
_entity_poly.pdbx_seq_one_letter_code
_entity_poly.pdbx_strand_id
1 'polypeptide(L)'
;MSASVGLTVLGFIKSWWDSKQESRVAESQARALRIQHGIPGWADEYLIVVWSYPFIAQFIPGLRESAAQGLTAAASLPDWYIGGFISISFAVFGINKLFQWKKK
;
A
#
# COMPACT_ATOMS: atom_id res chain seq x y z
N MET A 1 46.00 35.83 14.56
CA MET A 1 45.42 34.96 13.50
C MET A 1 44.55 33.84 14.12
N SER A 2 43.58 34.16 15.01
CA SER A 2 42.81 33.13 15.76
C SER A 2 41.28 33.22 15.55
N ALA A 3 40.77 34.31 14.99
CA ALA A 3 39.33 34.52 14.83
C ALA A 3 38.69 33.79 13.62
N SER A 4 39.48 33.34 12.63
CA SER A 4 38.96 32.75 11.40
C SER A 4 38.61 31.25 11.51
N VAL A 5 39.19 30.53 12.48
CA VAL A 5 39.01 29.08 12.63
C VAL A 5 37.68 28.73 13.32
N GLY A 6 37.20 29.58 14.23
CA GLY A 6 35.91 29.39 14.90
C GLY A 6 34.70 29.62 13.97
N LEU A 7 34.84 30.52 12.99
CA LEU A 7 33.77 30.89 12.06
C LEU A 7 33.49 29.78 11.03
N THR A 8 34.51 29.01 10.64
CA THR A 8 34.39 27.90 9.69
C THR A 8 33.76 26.65 10.32
N VAL A 9 34.05 26.35 11.59
CA VAL A 9 33.45 25.19 12.29
C VAL A 9 31.95 25.40 12.55
N LEU A 10 31.56 26.60 12.97
CA LEU A 10 30.14 26.95 13.15
C LEU A 10 29.37 26.92 11.83
N GLY A 11 29.98 27.40 10.74
CA GLY A 11 29.40 27.30 9.39
C GLY A 11 29.20 25.85 8.93
N PHE A 12 30.17 24.98 9.22
CA PHE A 12 30.08 23.55 8.90
C PHE A 12 28.95 22.86 9.66
N ILE A 13 28.84 23.05 10.99
CA ILE A 13 27.78 22.44 11.82
C ILE A 13 26.39 22.90 11.36
N LYS A 14 26.24 24.19 11.04
CA LYS A 14 24.98 24.73 10.53
C LYS A 14 24.60 24.11 9.19
N SER A 15 25.52 24.01 8.25
CA SER A 15 25.27 23.39 6.94
C SER A 15 24.91 21.90 7.03
N TRP A 16 25.54 21.16 7.95
CA TRP A 16 25.19 19.77 8.23
C TRP A 16 23.77 19.63 8.77
N TRP A 17 23.36 20.53 9.68
CA TRP A 17 22.00 20.56 10.22
C TRP A 17 20.95 20.92 9.15
N ASP A 18 21.23 21.93 8.33
CA ASP A 18 20.33 22.37 7.27
C ASP A 18 20.14 21.27 6.21
N SER A 19 21.23 20.58 5.83
CA SER A 19 21.17 19.44 4.89
C SER A 19 20.30 18.27 5.37
N LYS A 20 20.24 18.04 6.69
CA LYS A 20 19.39 17.02 7.32
C LYS A 20 17.90 17.39 7.28
N GLN A 21 17.54 18.67 7.26
CA GLN A 21 16.14 19.08 7.11
C GLN A 21 15.67 18.93 5.65
N GLU A 22 16.50 19.34 4.70
CA GLU A 22 16.19 19.23 3.27
C GLU A 22 15.95 17.78 2.85
N SER A 23 16.76 16.84 3.34
CA SER A 23 16.60 15.41 3.02
C SER A 23 15.30 14.82 3.59
N ARG A 24 14.86 15.25 4.79
CA ARG A 24 13.61 14.78 5.41
C ARG A 24 12.38 15.30 4.69
N VAL A 25 12.42 16.56 4.24
CA VAL A 25 11.35 17.16 3.44
C VAL A 25 11.27 16.46 2.09
N ALA A 26 12.40 16.24 1.42
CA ALA A 26 12.46 15.52 0.14
C ALA A 26 11.95 14.07 0.27
N GLU A 27 12.36 13.34 1.30
CA GLU A 27 11.89 11.97 1.55
C GLU A 27 10.39 11.93 1.87
N SER A 28 9.87 12.91 2.61
CA SER A 28 8.42 13.01 2.88
C SER A 28 7.62 13.31 1.62
N GLN A 29 8.12 14.18 0.74
CA GLN A 29 7.51 14.47 -0.56
C GLN A 29 7.57 13.26 -1.49
N ALA A 30 8.71 12.58 -1.58
CA ALA A 30 8.87 11.36 -2.35
C ALA A 30 7.97 10.23 -1.83
N ARG A 31 7.80 10.11 -0.51
CA ARG A 31 6.87 9.17 0.12
C ARG A 31 5.41 9.52 -0.17
N ALA A 32 5.06 10.81 -0.11
CA ALA A 32 3.72 11.28 -0.46
C ALA A 32 3.39 11.00 -1.94
N LEU A 33 4.33 11.25 -2.85
CA LEU A 33 4.18 10.94 -4.27
C LEU A 33 4.05 9.43 -4.51
N ARG A 34 4.86 8.61 -3.82
CA ARG A 34 4.75 7.14 -3.86
C ARG A 34 3.41 6.62 -3.35
N ILE A 35 2.83 7.28 -2.35
CA ILE A 35 1.51 6.92 -1.82
C ILE A 35 0.40 7.42 -2.75
N GLN A 36 0.54 8.61 -3.35
CA GLN A 36 -0.44 9.19 -4.27
C GLN A 36 -0.52 8.41 -5.58
N HIS A 37 0.61 7.99 -6.12
CA HIS A 37 0.67 7.22 -7.36
C HIS A 37 0.55 5.70 -7.14
N GLY A 38 0.46 5.24 -5.89
CA GLY A 38 0.51 3.83 -5.53
C GLY A 38 1.81 3.16 -5.97
N ILE A 39 2.00 1.91 -5.58
CA ILE A 39 2.96 1.05 -6.29
C ILE A 39 2.22 0.62 -7.56
N PRO A 40 2.67 0.95 -8.78
CA PRO A 40 2.06 0.41 -9.99
C PRO A 40 2.16 -1.11 -9.91
N GLY A 41 1.03 -1.76 -9.78
CA GLY A 41 0.98 -3.19 -9.50
C GLY A 41 -0.35 -3.75 -9.92
N TRP A 42 -0.31 -4.85 -10.66
CA TRP A 42 -1.49 -5.54 -11.20
C TRP A 42 -2.33 -6.25 -10.13
N ALA A 43 -1.94 -6.14 -8.85
CA ALA A 43 -2.58 -6.84 -7.74
C ALA A 43 -4.00 -6.32 -7.50
N ASP A 44 -4.20 -5.01 -7.63
CA ASP A 44 -5.49 -4.34 -7.44
C ASP A 44 -6.46 -4.78 -8.54
N GLU A 45 -6.04 -4.75 -9.80
CA GLU A 45 -6.84 -5.21 -10.94
C GLU A 45 -7.11 -6.71 -10.86
N TYR A 46 -6.10 -7.51 -10.51
CA TYR A 46 -6.25 -8.96 -10.33
C TYR A 46 -7.30 -9.27 -9.26
N LEU A 47 -7.21 -8.64 -8.08
CA LEU A 47 -8.17 -8.85 -7.01
C LEU A 47 -9.56 -8.38 -7.39
N ILE A 48 -9.70 -7.26 -8.10
CA ILE A 48 -11.00 -6.82 -8.63
C ILE A 48 -11.61 -7.92 -9.51
N VAL A 49 -10.84 -8.53 -10.42
CA VAL A 49 -11.33 -9.61 -11.27
C VAL A 49 -11.72 -10.84 -10.44
N VAL A 50 -10.86 -11.29 -9.53
CA VAL A 50 -11.11 -12.48 -8.70
C VAL A 50 -12.36 -12.30 -7.84
N TRP A 51 -12.51 -11.16 -7.18
CA TRP A 51 -13.66 -10.89 -6.32
C TRP A 51 -14.95 -10.61 -7.11
N SER A 52 -14.87 -10.01 -8.29
CA SER A 52 -16.05 -9.71 -9.13
C SER A 52 -16.55 -10.90 -9.94
N TYR A 53 -15.67 -11.84 -10.32
CA TYR A 53 -16.03 -13.01 -11.10
C TYR A 53 -17.27 -13.76 -10.57
N PRO A 54 -17.36 -14.17 -9.29
CA PRO A 54 -18.52 -14.91 -8.82
C PRO A 54 -19.82 -14.09 -8.88
N PHE A 55 -19.76 -12.76 -8.75
CA PHE A 55 -20.94 -11.90 -8.89
C PHE A 55 -21.40 -11.79 -10.34
N ILE A 56 -20.48 -11.56 -11.27
CA ILE A 56 -20.79 -11.41 -12.70
C ILE A 56 -21.29 -12.74 -13.28
N ALA A 57 -20.66 -13.85 -12.89
CA ALA A 57 -20.99 -15.19 -13.36
C ALA A 57 -22.45 -15.60 -13.09
N GLN A 58 -23.12 -15.01 -12.08
CA GLN A 58 -24.53 -15.30 -11.81
C GLN A 58 -25.49 -14.83 -12.90
N PHE A 59 -25.08 -13.83 -13.69
CA PHE A 59 -25.91 -13.27 -14.75
C PHE A 59 -25.72 -13.98 -16.09
N ILE A 60 -24.66 -14.78 -16.25
CA ILE A 60 -24.30 -15.43 -17.51
C ILE A 60 -24.68 -16.92 -17.45
N PRO A 61 -25.63 -17.39 -18.27
CA PRO A 61 -25.93 -18.82 -18.39
C PRO A 61 -24.67 -19.61 -18.76
N GLY A 62 -24.40 -20.71 -18.05
CA GLY A 62 -23.20 -21.54 -18.24
C GLY A 62 -22.02 -21.21 -17.32
N LEU A 63 -21.95 -20.01 -16.72
CA LEU A 63 -20.87 -19.66 -15.77
C LEU A 63 -21.25 -19.85 -14.30
N ARG A 64 -22.54 -19.95 -13.99
CA ARG A 64 -23.07 -20.16 -12.62
C ARG A 64 -22.44 -21.36 -11.92
N GLU A 65 -22.39 -22.48 -12.63
CA GLU A 65 -21.86 -23.74 -12.11
C GLU A 65 -20.35 -23.62 -11.84
N SER A 66 -19.60 -22.99 -12.75
CA SER A 66 -18.17 -22.73 -12.55
C SER A 66 -17.91 -21.85 -11.32
N ALA A 67 -18.71 -20.79 -11.11
CA ALA A 67 -18.58 -19.94 -9.93
C ALA A 67 -18.91 -20.70 -8.63
N ALA A 68 -19.95 -21.53 -8.63
CA ALA A 68 -20.31 -22.34 -7.46
C ALA A 68 -19.20 -23.34 -7.11
N GLN A 69 -18.70 -24.08 -8.10
CA GLN A 69 -17.60 -25.03 -7.92
C GLN A 69 -16.31 -24.35 -7.45
N GLY A 70 -16.00 -23.16 -8.00
CA GLY A 70 -14.85 -22.36 -7.59
C GLY A 70 -14.91 -21.96 -6.10
N LEU A 71 -16.08 -21.55 -5.62
CA LEU A 71 -16.28 -21.21 -4.20
C LEU A 71 -16.19 -22.46 -3.30
N THR A 72 -16.72 -23.60 -3.73
CA THR A 72 -16.57 -24.87 -3.00
C THR A 72 -15.10 -25.29 -2.92
N ALA A 73 -14.35 -25.18 -4.02
CA ALA A 73 -12.92 -25.46 -4.03
C ALA A 73 -12.14 -24.49 -3.13
N ALA A 74 -12.48 -23.20 -3.16
CA ALA A 74 -11.87 -22.21 -2.27
C ALA A 74 -12.11 -22.52 -0.78
N ALA A 75 -13.30 -23.02 -0.43
CA ALA A 75 -13.61 -23.43 0.93
C ALA A 75 -12.84 -24.68 1.40
N SER A 76 -12.27 -25.47 0.47
CA SER A 76 -11.42 -26.62 0.80
C SER A 76 -9.95 -26.26 1.04
N LEU A 77 -9.56 -25.01 0.81
CA LEU A 77 -8.19 -24.55 1.02
C LEU A 77 -7.86 -24.48 2.52
N PRO A 78 -6.59 -24.69 2.91
CA PRO A 78 -6.17 -24.54 4.30
C PRO A 78 -6.42 -23.12 4.84
N ASP A 79 -6.79 -23.03 6.12
CA ASP A 79 -7.11 -21.76 6.79
C ASP A 79 -6.02 -20.70 6.66
N TRP A 80 -4.75 -21.09 6.75
CA TRP A 80 -3.61 -20.17 6.62
C TRP A 80 -3.55 -19.51 5.24
N TYR A 81 -3.96 -20.23 4.19
CA TYR A 81 -3.96 -19.72 2.81
C TYR A 81 -5.12 -18.74 2.62
N ILE A 82 -6.31 -19.10 3.09
CA ILE A 82 -7.50 -18.24 3.07
C ILE A 82 -7.22 -16.95 3.86
N GLY A 83 -6.66 -17.06 5.07
CA GLY A 83 -6.30 -15.92 5.91
C GLY A 83 -5.24 -15.00 5.27
N GLY A 84 -4.25 -15.58 4.58
CA GLY A 84 -3.27 -14.82 3.80
C GLY A 84 -3.92 -14.05 2.64
N PHE A 85 -4.78 -14.71 1.86
CA PHE A 85 -5.49 -14.09 0.73
C PHE A 85 -6.42 -12.95 1.17
N ILE A 86 -7.15 -13.15 2.28
CA ILE A 86 -8.00 -12.13 2.90
C ILE A 86 -7.15 -10.93 3.36
N SER A 87 -6.02 -11.18 4.00
CA SER A 87 -5.12 -10.13 4.49
C SER A 87 -4.54 -9.28 3.34
N ILE A 88 -4.14 -9.91 2.25
CA ILE A 88 -3.70 -9.22 1.03
C ILE A 88 -4.84 -8.38 0.45
N SER A 89 -6.06 -8.92 0.40
CA SER A 89 -7.25 -8.20 -0.07
C SER A 89 -7.52 -6.94 0.76
N PHE A 90 -7.42 -7.03 2.09
CA PHE A 90 -7.56 -5.86 2.97
C PHE A 90 -6.46 -4.81 2.77
N ALA A 91 -5.22 -5.24 2.53
CA ALA A 91 -4.09 -4.36 2.29
C ALA A 91 -4.26 -3.58 0.98
N VAL A 92 -4.69 -4.27 -0.08
CA VAL A 92 -4.91 -3.72 -1.42
C VAL A 92 -6.11 -2.77 -1.44
N PHE A 93 -7.28 -3.19 -0.94
CA PHE A 93 -8.47 -2.33 -0.93
C PHE A 93 -8.42 -1.20 0.11
N GLY A 94 -7.35 -1.11 0.91
CA GLY A 94 -7.09 0.07 1.74
C GLY A 94 -8.09 0.26 2.87
N ILE A 95 -8.63 -0.82 3.44
CA ILE A 95 -9.64 -0.77 4.51
C ILE A 95 -9.10 -0.09 5.79
N ASN A 96 -7.78 0.07 5.91
CA ASN A 96 -7.15 0.93 6.91
C ASN A 96 -7.69 2.38 6.90
N LYS A 97 -8.14 2.91 5.76
CA LYS A 97 -8.78 4.24 5.67
C LYS A 97 -10.15 4.26 6.36
N LEU A 98 -10.90 3.16 6.32
CA LEU A 98 -12.21 3.04 7.00
C LEU A 98 -12.07 3.00 8.52
N PHE A 99 -11.01 2.36 9.05
CA PHE A 99 -10.73 2.35 10.49
C PHE A 99 -10.29 3.72 11.04
N GLN A 100 -9.63 4.56 10.23
CA GLN A 100 -9.27 5.92 10.63
C GLN A 100 -10.46 6.88 10.65
N TRP A 101 -11.47 6.64 9.82
CA TRP A 101 -12.71 7.44 9.82
C TRP A 101 -13.51 7.32 11.12
N LYS A 102 -13.51 6.15 11.77
CA LYS A 102 -14.15 5.96 13.09
C LYS A 102 -13.41 6.60 14.28
N LYS A 103 -12.20 7.13 14.07
CA LYS A 103 -11.38 7.76 15.13
C LYS A 103 -11.49 9.29 15.17
N LYS A 104 -12.24 9.90 14.24
CA LYS A 104 -12.67 11.30 14.29
C LYS A 104 -14.10 11.36 14.83
#